data_AF-A0A6M6BFM4-F1
#
_entry.id   AF-A0A6M6BFM4-F1
#
_cell.length_a   1.000
_cell.length_b   1.000
_cell.length_c   1.000
_cell.angle_alpha   90.00
_cell.angle_beta   90.00
_cell.angle_gamma   90.00
#
_symmetry.space_group_name_H-M   'P 1'
#
loop_
_entity.id
_entity.type
_entity.pdbx_description
1 polymer ?
#
loop_
_entity_poly.entity_id
_entity_poly.type
_entity_poly.pdbx_seq_one_letter_code
_entity_poly.pdbx_strand_id
1 'polypeptide(L)'
;MLNAVGTPNQLAEVRSSIPGVMQGVSFSKGLRYTDFDPKLGEMAAYGTGGLIAGKVLAKVGFFALILKFWRILLALLAAAWTAIRRFFGAKSPRDKAAQPALAGGPAPDTEPEA
;
A
#
# COMPACT_ATOMS: atom_id res chain seq x y z
N MET A 1 24.83 -12.38 -35.37
CA MET A 1 25.67 -11.83 -34.28
C MET A 1 27.12 -12.02 -34.68
N LEU A 2 27.96 -10.99 -34.50
CA LEU A 2 29.39 -11.04 -34.79
C LEU A 2 30.16 -10.89 -33.47
N ASN A 3 31.10 -11.79 -33.20
CA ASN A 3 31.89 -11.79 -31.98
C ASN A 3 33.36 -12.06 -32.33
N ALA A 4 34.29 -11.30 -31.76
CA ALA A 4 35.72 -11.47 -31.98
C ALA A 4 36.36 -12.02 -30.69
N VAL A 5 36.84 -13.26 -30.74
CA VAL A 5 37.46 -13.95 -29.60
C VAL A 5 38.90 -14.31 -29.98
N GLY A 6 39.86 -13.92 -29.15
CA GLY A 6 41.28 -14.16 -29.41
C GLY A 6 42.13 -13.99 -28.15
N THR A 7 43.40 -14.39 -28.24
CA THR A 7 44.38 -14.26 -27.15
C THR A 7 44.99 -12.85 -27.13
N PRO A 8 45.52 -12.36 -25.99
CA PRO A 8 46.09 -11.00 -25.90
C PRO A 8 47.17 -10.69 -26.95
N ASN A 9 47.94 -11.70 -27.37
CA ASN A 9 48.99 -11.56 -28.37
C ASN A 9 48.46 -11.24 -29.77
N GLN A 10 47.18 -11.54 -30.04
CA GLN A 10 46.51 -11.32 -31.33
C GLN A 10 45.79 -9.98 -31.39
N LEU A 11 45.85 -9.16 -30.33
CA LEU A 11 45.13 -7.89 -30.25
C LEU A 11 45.50 -6.92 -31.37
N ALA A 12 46.77 -6.89 -31.80
CA ALA A 12 47.24 -6.03 -32.87
C ALA A 12 46.63 -6.43 -34.24
N GLU A 13 46.55 -7.73 -34.50
CA GLU A 13 45.96 -8.30 -35.72
C GLU A 13 44.43 -8.17 -35.74
N VAL A 14 43.78 -8.36 -34.60
CA VAL A 14 42.34 -8.11 -34.46
C VAL A 14 42.03 -6.63 -34.70
N ARG A 15 42.84 -5.70 -34.17
CA ARG A 15 42.63 -4.27 -34.39
C ARG A 15 42.79 -3.85 -35.85
N SER A 16 43.74 -4.44 -36.59
CA SER A 16 43.95 -4.11 -38.00
C SER A 16 42.84 -4.63 -38.92
N SER A 17 42.14 -5.70 -38.52
CA SER A 17 41.03 -6.29 -39.28
C SER A 17 39.67 -5.64 -39.03
N ILE A 18 39.48 -4.95 -37.89
CA ILE A 18 38.22 -4.25 -37.54
C ILE A 18 37.67 -3.34 -38.65
N PRO A 19 38.46 -2.45 -39.30
CA PRO A 19 37.92 -1.52 -40.31
C PRO A 19 37.28 -2.23 -41.50
N GLY A 20 37.85 -3.35 -41.95
CA GLY A 20 37.29 -4.13 -43.06
C GLY A 20 35.96 -4.80 -42.68
N VAL A 21 35.85 -5.26 -41.44
CA VAL A 21 34.62 -5.87 -40.92
C VAL A 21 33.53 -4.82 -40.70
N MET A 22 33.88 -3.63 -40.22
CA MET A 22 32.94 -2.53 -40.00
C MET A 22 32.21 -2.08 -41.27
N GLN A 23 32.85 -2.19 -42.45
CA GLN A 23 32.23 -1.83 -43.73
C GLN A 23 31.10 -2.78 -44.14
N GLY A 24 31.09 -4.03 -43.64
CA GLY A 24 30.04 -5.01 -43.90
C GLY A 24 28.83 -4.89 -42.97
N VAL A 25 28.88 -4.04 -41.94
CA VAL A 25 27.82 -3.91 -40.94
C VAL A 25 26.90 -2.75 -41.30
N SER A 26 25.74 -3.07 -41.85
CA SER A 26 24.66 -2.11 -42.06
C SER A 26 23.71 -2.12 -40.86
N PHE A 27 23.60 -0.98 -40.18
CA PHE A 27 22.54 -0.77 -39.19
C PHE A 27 21.26 -0.34 -39.88
N SER A 28 20.15 -1.02 -39.58
CA SER A 28 18.81 -0.57 -39.95
C SER A 28 18.56 0.85 -39.45
N LYS A 29 17.88 1.65 -40.27
CA LYS A 29 17.57 3.07 -39.99
C LYS A 29 16.85 3.20 -38.63
N GLY A 30 17.31 4.11 -37.76
CA GLY A 30 16.71 4.36 -36.44
C GLY A 30 17.30 3.53 -35.29
N LEU A 31 18.25 2.63 -35.56
CA LEU A 31 18.93 1.83 -34.53
C LEU A 31 20.39 2.25 -34.31
N ARG A 32 20.86 3.29 -34.99
CA ARG A 32 22.21 3.82 -34.79
C ARG A 32 22.24 4.66 -33.52
N TYR A 33 23.40 4.66 -32.86
CA TYR A 33 23.62 5.54 -31.71
C TYR A 33 23.43 7.03 -32.07
N THR A 34 23.70 7.39 -33.33
CA THR A 34 23.49 8.73 -33.89
C THR A 34 22.02 9.08 -34.15
N ASP A 35 21.16 8.07 -34.22
CA ASP A 35 19.72 8.23 -34.46
C ASP A 35 18.95 8.36 -33.13
N PHE A 36 19.65 8.55 -32.01
CA PHE A 36 19.04 8.75 -30.69
C PHE A 36 18.20 10.02 -30.67
N ASP A 37 16.89 9.88 -30.46
CA ASP A 37 15.98 11.01 -30.31
C ASP A 37 16.01 11.51 -28.84
N PRO A 38 16.52 12.72 -28.57
CA PRO A 38 16.56 13.29 -27.23
C PRO A 38 15.16 13.45 -26.59
N LYS A 39 14.09 13.47 -27.38
CA LYS A 39 12.70 13.50 -26.87
C LYS A 39 12.33 12.24 -26.08
N LEU A 40 12.96 11.10 -26.36
CA LEU A 40 12.75 9.87 -25.59
C LEU A 40 13.27 10.02 -24.15
N GLY A 41 14.30 10.82 -23.92
CA GLY A 41 14.81 11.13 -22.58
C GLY A 41 13.87 12.03 -21.78
N GLU A 42 13.15 12.94 -22.45
CA GLU A 42 12.19 13.87 -21.82
C GLU A 42 10.98 13.13 -21.25
N MET A 43 10.51 12.07 -21.93
CA MET A 43 9.41 11.23 -21.45
C MET A 43 9.75 10.47 -20.16
N ALA A 44 11.02 10.04 -19.99
CA ALA A 44 11.48 9.41 -18.75
C ALA A 44 11.50 10.38 -17.57
N ALA A 45 11.76 11.66 -17.84
CA ALA A 45 11.73 12.73 -16.83
C ALA A 45 10.30 12.99 -16.33
N TYR A 46 9.30 13.05 -17.23
CA TYR A 46 7.90 13.20 -16.82
C TYR A 46 7.38 12.03 -15.97
N GLY A 47 7.81 10.80 -16.23
CA GLY A 47 7.46 9.64 -15.39
C GLY A 47 7.98 9.78 -13.96
N THR A 48 9.25 10.14 -13.80
CA THR A 48 9.87 10.31 -12.48
C THR A 48 9.33 11.54 -11.74
N GLY A 49 9.18 12.66 -12.45
CA GLY A 49 8.57 13.88 -11.92
C GLY A 49 7.12 13.66 -11.48
N GLY A 50 6.34 12.91 -12.27
CA GLY A 50 4.97 12.52 -11.94
C GLY A 50 4.88 11.64 -10.69
N LEU A 51 5.80 10.68 -10.52
CA LEU A 51 5.82 9.82 -9.33
C LEU A 51 6.14 10.60 -8.05
N ILE A 52 7.10 11.53 -8.13
CA ILE A 52 7.48 12.38 -6.98
C ILE A 52 6.34 13.34 -6.64
N ALA A 53 5.84 14.09 -7.63
CA ALA A 53 4.73 15.02 -7.45
C ALA A 53 3.46 14.31 -6.93
N GLY A 54 3.14 13.15 -7.50
CA GLY A 54 2.03 12.31 -7.07
C GLY A 54 2.16 11.85 -5.61
N LYS A 55 3.34 11.38 -5.19
CA LYS A 55 3.60 11.00 -3.79
C LYS A 55 3.44 12.17 -2.82
N VAL A 56 3.93 13.36 -3.18
CA VAL A 56 3.83 14.55 -2.32
C VAL A 56 2.38 15.00 -2.23
N LEU A 57 1.69 15.13 -3.37
CA LEU A 57 0.29 15.55 -3.40
C LEU A 57 -0.63 14.56 -2.68
N ALA A 58 -0.38 13.25 -2.78
CA ALA A 58 -1.12 12.23 -2.04
C ALA A 58 -0.97 12.40 -0.52
N LYS A 59 0.26 12.61 -0.02
CA LYS A 59 0.49 12.83 1.42
C LYS A 59 -0.20 14.11 1.91
N VAL A 60 0.01 15.21 1.20
CA VAL A 60 -0.56 16.51 1.57
C VAL A 60 -2.08 16.48 1.47
N GLY A 61 -2.62 15.96 0.37
CA GLY A 61 -4.06 15.83 0.15
C GLY A 61 -4.73 14.91 1.17
N PHE A 62 -4.08 13.82 1.57
CA PHE A 62 -4.58 12.92 2.60
C PHE A 62 -4.72 13.62 3.96
N PHE A 63 -3.68 14.31 4.43
CA PHE A 63 -3.75 15.05 5.69
C PHE A 63 -4.71 16.24 5.61
N ALA A 64 -4.75 16.95 4.48
CA ALA A 64 -5.70 18.04 4.26
C ALA A 64 -7.15 17.54 4.32
N LEU A 65 -7.46 16.38 3.74
CA LEU A 65 -8.79 15.76 3.80
C LEU A 65 -9.16 15.39 5.24
N ILE A 66 -8.23 14.77 5.98
CA ILE A 66 -8.46 14.43 7.39
C ILE A 66 -8.72 15.67 8.22
N LEU A 67 -7.91 16.73 8.09
CA LEU A 67 -8.12 17.99 8.82
C LEU A 67 -9.46 18.63 8.45
N LYS A 68 -9.80 18.67 7.15
CA LYS A 68 -11.03 19.29 6.66
C LYS A 68 -12.28 18.57 7.17
N PHE A 69 -12.23 17.24 7.28
CA PHE A 69 -13.37 16.40 7.66
C PHE A 69 -13.19 15.72 9.02
N TRP A 70 -12.33 16.25 9.89
CA TRP A 70 -11.95 15.56 11.13
C TRP A 70 -13.15 15.27 12.03
N ARG A 71 -14.12 16.18 12.10
CA ARG A 71 -15.37 15.98 12.87
C ARG A 71 -16.19 14.79 12.36
N ILE A 72 -16.28 14.62 11.04
CA ILE A 72 -16.99 13.51 10.41
C ILE A 72 -16.22 12.21 10.58
N LEU A 73 -14.88 12.25 10.41
CA LEU A 73 -14.02 11.10 10.60
C LEU A 73 -14.07 10.60 12.06
N LEU A 74 -14.09 11.51 13.03
CA LEU A 74 -14.23 11.20 14.45
C LEU A 74 -15.60 10.58 14.77
N ALA A 75 -16.67 11.14 14.21
CA ALA A 75 -18.02 10.58 14.37
C ALA A 75 -18.13 9.17 13.75
N LEU A 76 -17.55 8.97 12.56
CA LEU A 76 -17.51 7.67 11.89
C LEU A 76 -16.69 6.66 12.68
N LEU A 77 -15.54 7.06 13.22
CA LEU A 77 -14.70 6.19 14.05
C LEU A 77 -15.41 5.80 15.37
N ALA A 78 -16.12 6.74 16.00
CA ALA A 78 -16.92 6.46 17.20
C ALA A 78 -18.11 5.52 16.90
N ALA A 79 -18.80 5.72 15.77
CA ALA A 79 -19.87 4.83 15.32
C ALA A 79 -19.34 3.42 14.99
N ALA A 80 -18.20 3.33 14.30
CA ALA A 80 -17.54 2.06 14.01
C ALA A 80 -17.11 1.36 15.31
N TRP A 81 -16.54 2.07 16.28
CA TRP A 81 -16.14 1.52 17.56
C TRP A 81 -17.32 0.96 18.37
N THR A 82 -18.43 1.71 18.43
CA THR A 82 -19.64 1.25 19.13
C THR A 82 -20.28 0.05 18.43
N ALA A 83 -20.31 0.02 17.10
CA ALA A 83 -20.76 -1.14 16.33
C ALA A 83 -19.87 -2.37 16.59
N ILE A 84 -18.54 -2.23 16.53
CA ILE A 84 -17.60 -3.32 16.82
C ILE A 84 -17.79 -3.84 18.24
N ARG A 85 -17.90 -2.96 19.25
CA ARG A 85 -18.15 -3.37 20.64
C ARG A 85 -19.50 -4.08 20.80
N ARG A 86 -20.52 -3.67 20.05
CA ARG A 86 -21.83 -4.34 20.07
C ARG A 86 -21.79 -5.71 19.40
N PHE A 87 -21.04 -5.86 18.31
CA PHE A 87 -20.86 -7.13 17.62
C PHE A 87 -19.94 -8.11 18.36
N PHE A 88 -18.92 -7.63 19.07
CA PHE A 88 -17.95 -8.47 19.79
C PHE A 88 -18.19 -8.57 21.31
N GLY A 89 -19.05 -7.71 21.88
CA GLY A 89 -19.30 -7.61 23.33
C GLY A 89 -20.56 -8.34 23.82
N ALA A 90 -21.23 -9.13 22.98
CA ALA A 90 -22.36 -9.93 23.43
C ALA A 90 -21.90 -11.16 24.23
N LYS A 91 -21.53 -10.96 25.50
CA LYS A 91 -21.60 -12.00 26.54
C LYS A 91 -22.34 -11.46 27.78
N SER A 92 -23.55 -12.01 27.93
CA SER A 92 -24.48 -12.11 29.07
C SER A 92 -24.69 -10.91 30.00
N PRO A 93 -25.90 -10.31 29.96
CA PRO A 93 -26.62 -9.98 31.18
C PRO A 93 -27.21 -11.28 31.74
N ARG A 94 -26.51 -11.92 32.69
CA ARG A 94 -27.12 -12.88 33.61
C ARG A 94 -26.87 -12.37 35.00
N ASP A 95 -27.65 -11.36 35.40
CA ASP A 95 -27.95 -11.07 36.80
C ASP A 95 -29.28 -10.32 36.84
N LYS A 96 -30.35 -10.97 36.36
CA LYS A 96 -31.70 -10.75 36.86
C LYS A 96 -32.65 -11.87 36.43
N ALA A 97 -33.16 -12.54 37.46
CA ALA A 97 -34.39 -13.32 37.55
C ALA A 97 -34.44 -14.75 36.96
N ALA A 98 -34.32 -15.74 37.85
CA ALA A 98 -35.33 -16.78 38.01
C ALA A 98 -35.34 -17.29 39.47
N GLN A 99 -36.28 -16.75 40.25
CA GLN A 99 -36.79 -17.39 41.47
C GLN A 99 -37.46 -18.73 41.10
N PRO A 100 -37.80 -19.57 42.11
CA PRO A 100 -39.22 -19.65 42.35
C PRO A 100 -39.56 -19.50 43.83
N ALA A 101 -40.55 -18.67 44.06
CA ALA A 101 -41.37 -18.69 45.25
C ALA A 101 -42.16 -20.02 45.33
N LEU A 102 -42.57 -20.33 46.57
CA LEU A 102 -43.70 -21.18 46.98
C LEU A 102 -43.39 -22.64 47.34
N ALA A 103 -42.98 -22.84 48.59
CA ALA A 103 -43.49 -23.93 49.42
C ALA A 103 -43.85 -23.38 50.80
N GLY A 104 -45.15 -23.13 51.02
CA GLY A 104 -45.81 -23.12 52.33
C GLY A 104 -45.59 -21.90 53.25
N GLY A 105 -46.56 -20.99 53.30
CA GLY A 105 -46.83 -20.20 54.51
C GLY A 105 -47.42 -21.08 55.64
N PRO A 106 -47.75 -20.52 56.82
CA PRO A 106 -48.19 -19.14 57.04
C PRO A 106 -47.40 -18.37 58.12
N ALA A 107 -47.43 -17.03 58.01
CA ALA A 107 -47.23 -16.10 59.13
C ALA A 107 -48.60 -15.87 59.84
N PRO A 108 -48.77 -14.99 60.84
CA PRO A 108 -47.87 -14.37 61.81
C PRO A 108 -48.38 -14.52 63.27
N ASP A 109 -47.48 -14.54 64.24
CA ASP A 109 -47.85 -14.47 65.66
C ASP A 109 -47.19 -13.23 66.26
N THR A 110 -48.05 -12.29 66.63
CA THR A 110 -47.80 -10.98 67.22
C THR A 110 -47.37 -11.06 68.71
N GLU A 111 -46.43 -10.16 69.07
CA GLU A 111 -46.26 -9.48 70.39
C GLU A 111 -45.66 -10.24 71.60
N PRO A 112 -45.19 -9.52 72.67
CA PRO A 112 -44.39 -8.28 72.72
C PRO A 112 -43.23 -8.37 73.76
N GLU A 113 -42.58 -7.23 74.03
CA GLU A 113 -41.55 -6.90 75.03
C GLU A 113 -41.50 -7.70 76.35
N ALA A 114 -40.27 -7.94 76.85
CA ALA A 114 -39.86 -7.74 78.25
C ALA A 114 -38.32 -7.70 78.36
#